data_AF-A0AA38NC32-F1
#
_entry.id   AF-A0AA38NC32-F1
#
_cell.length_a   1.000
_cell.length_b   1.000
_cell.length_c   1.000
_cell.angle_alpha   90.00
_cell.angle_beta   90.00
_cell.angle_gamma   90.00
#
_symmetry.space_group_name_H-M   'P 1'
#
loop_
_entity.id
_entity.type
_entity.pdbx_description
1 polymer ?
#
loop_
_entity_poly.entity_id
_entity_poly.type
_entity_poly.pdbx_seq_one_letter_code
_entity_poly.pdbx_strand_id
1 'polypeptide(L)'
;MASVKLEVESVEEDASDGGRIVCNVFCSPSAYPHLTSGALDDLQYHLTTVLHQTLSHPSLHPKNLSIIPRKKSWLLNLDLLVTADAGNIYDALFMAARSLVGYQSPKNQKRGIQKPKKSFVCFGRYGRWR
;
A
#
# COMPACT_ATOMS: atom_id res chain seq x y z
N MET A 1 10.28 0.39 -4.65
CA MET A 1 9.83 -0.88 -4.04
C MET A 1 8.54 -0.62 -3.27
N ALA A 2 7.67 -1.60 -3.12
CA ALA A 2 6.44 -1.44 -2.33
C ALA A 2 6.08 -2.76 -1.61
N SER A 3 5.54 -2.63 -0.40
CA SER A 3 5.17 -3.70 0.51
C SER A 3 3.78 -3.43 1.06
N VAL A 4 3.03 -4.50 1.32
CA VAL A 4 1.71 -4.43 1.96
C VAL A 4 1.64 -5.38 3.12
N LYS A 5 1.11 -4.86 4.23
CA LYS A 5 0.79 -5.61 5.41
C LYS A 5 -0.71 -5.50 5.66
N LEU A 6 -1.35 -6.64 5.90
CA LEU A 6 -2.79 -6.74 6.10
C LEU A 6 -3.06 -7.10 7.56
N GLU A 7 -3.90 -6.30 8.21
CA GLU A 7 -4.33 -6.48 9.58
C GLU A 7 -5.86 -6.52 9.64
N VAL A 8 -6.41 -7.18 10.65
CA VAL A 8 -7.87 -7.23 10.87
C VAL A 8 -8.19 -6.22 11.95
N GLU A 9 -9.01 -5.23 11.62
CA GLU A 9 -9.46 -4.19 12.54
C GLU A 9 -10.94 -4.42 12.87
N SER A 10 -11.32 -4.17 14.12
CA SER A 10 -12.71 -4.10 14.53
C SER A 10 -13.25 -2.73 14.19
N VAL A 11 -14.30 -2.69 13.37
CA VAL A 11 -14.98 -1.44 13.01
C VAL A 11 -15.85 -1.04 14.20
N GLU A 12 -15.52 0.06 14.87
CA GLU A 12 -16.44 0.72 15.81
C GLU A 12 -17.62 1.34 15.04
N GLU A 13 -18.78 1.49 15.68
CA GLU A 13 -20.09 1.71 15.04
C GLU A 13 -20.19 2.95 14.12
N ASP A 14 -19.25 3.89 14.22
CA ASP A 14 -19.20 5.13 13.43
C ASP A 14 -18.26 5.10 12.22
N ALA A 15 -17.45 4.04 12.05
CA ALA A 15 -16.51 3.95 10.94
C ALA A 15 -17.18 3.35 9.69
N SER A 16 -17.15 4.11 8.59
CA SER A 16 -17.68 3.75 7.28
C SER A 16 -17.36 2.30 6.89
N ASP A 17 -18.39 1.55 6.47
CA ASP A 17 -18.29 0.14 6.05
C ASP A 17 -17.42 0.02 4.79
N GLY A 18 -16.11 -0.16 4.99
CA GLY A 18 -15.10 -0.20 3.96
C GLY A 18 -13.73 -0.31 4.62
N GLY A 19 -12.89 -1.23 4.16
CA GLY A 19 -11.54 -1.39 4.72
C GLY A 19 -10.75 -0.09 4.70
N ARG A 20 -9.93 0.12 5.73
CA ARG A 20 -9.09 1.32 5.86
C ARG A 20 -7.74 1.04 5.21
N ILE A 21 -7.22 2.01 4.47
CA ILE A 21 -5.88 1.95 3.87
C ILE A 21 -5.03 3.04 4.51
N VAL A 22 -3.93 2.65 5.14
CA VAL A 22 -2.89 3.53 5.65
C VAL A 22 -1.70 3.43 4.73
N CYS A 23 -1.19 4.57 4.30
CA CYS A 23 -0.12 4.63 3.31
C CYS A 23 1.05 5.41 3.88
N ASN A 24 2.26 4.93 3.60
CA ASN A 24 3.48 5.60 3.99
C ASN A 24 4.53 5.49 2.88
N VAL A 25 5.20 6.60 2.58
CA VAL A 25 6.23 6.67 1.54
C VAL A 25 7.54 7.11 2.16
N PHE A 26 8.56 6.28 1.97
CA PHE A 26 9.93 6.55 2.39
C PHE A 26 10.81 6.83 1.17
N CYS A 27 11.62 7.88 1.24
CA CYS A 27 12.60 8.21 0.21
C CYS A 27 14.00 7.91 0.75
N SER A 28 14.72 7.02 0.07
CA SER A 28 16.11 6.76 0.42
C SER A 28 16.99 7.96 0.01
N PRO A 29 17.95 8.41 0.84
CA PRO A 29 18.92 9.43 0.46
C PRO A 29 19.75 9.04 -0.78
N SER A 30 19.87 7.74 -1.06
CA SER A 30 20.53 7.22 -2.26
C SER A 30 19.74 7.51 -3.55
N ALA A 31 18.43 7.76 -3.46
CA ALA A 31 17.59 8.09 -4.62
C ALA A 31 17.79 9.55 -5.06
N TYR A 32 18.05 10.46 -4.11
CA TYR A 32 18.24 11.89 -4.37
C TYR A 32 19.48 12.42 -3.66
N PRO A 33 20.70 12.14 -4.18
CA PRO A 33 21.94 12.58 -3.55
C PRO A 33 22.13 14.10 -3.57
N HIS A 34 21.34 14.82 -4.39
CA HIS A 34 21.37 16.27 -4.52
C HIS A 34 20.39 17.00 -3.58
N LEU A 35 19.50 16.27 -2.91
CA LEU A 35 18.56 16.84 -1.96
C LEU A 35 19.14 16.79 -0.53
N THR A 36 18.86 17.83 0.25
CA THR A 36 19.19 17.85 1.68
C THR A 36 18.17 17.00 2.46
N SER A 37 18.53 16.57 3.67
CA SER A 37 17.64 15.75 4.51
C SER A 37 16.29 16.42 4.76
N GLY A 38 16.24 17.74 4.96
CA GLY A 38 14.98 18.47 5.15
C GLY A 38 14.10 18.44 3.91
N ALA A 39 14.68 18.66 2.73
CA ALA A 39 13.94 18.59 1.47
C ALA A 39 13.44 17.16 1.15
N LEU A 40 14.16 16.13 1.61
CA LEU A 40 13.72 14.74 1.52
C LEU A 40 12.50 14.47 2.40
N ASP A 41 12.47 15.02 3.62
CA ASP A 41 11.35 14.84 4.55
C ASP A 41 10.08 15.52 4.03
N ASP A 42 10.21 16.73 3.49
CA ASP A 42 9.11 17.44 2.83
C ASP A 42 8.58 16.63 1.64
N LEU A 43 9.46 16.12 0.77
CA LEU A 43 9.06 15.29 -0.37
C LEU A 43 8.34 14.01 0.08
N GLN A 44 8.85 13.32 1.10
CA GLN A 44 8.23 12.13 1.68
C GLN A 44 6.82 12.44 2.21
N TYR A 45 6.68 13.55 2.93
CA TYR A 45 5.39 14.00 3.46
C TYR A 45 4.40 14.32 2.33
N HIS A 46 4.84 15.02 1.29
CA HIS A 46 4.00 15.34 0.13
C HIS A 46 3.53 14.09 -0.61
N LEU A 47 4.45 13.16 -0.91
CA LEU A 47 4.12 11.90 -1.58
C LEU A 47 3.15 11.06 -0.74
N THR A 48 3.41 10.96 0.57
CA THR A 48 2.55 10.23 1.50
C THR A 48 1.15 10.84 1.54
N THR A 49 1.05 12.17 1.65
CA THR A 49 -0.23 12.88 1.74
C THR A 49 -1.07 12.69 0.48
N VAL A 50 -0.48 12.89 -0.70
CA VAL A 50 -1.18 12.75 -1.98
C VAL A 50 -1.65 11.31 -2.20
N LEU A 51 -0.77 10.34 -1.90
CA LEU A 51 -1.09 8.92 -2.06
C LEU A 51 -2.16 8.46 -1.07
N HIS A 52 -2.07 8.93 0.18
CA HIS A 52 -3.08 8.65 1.22
C HIS A 52 -4.44 9.26 0.87
N GLN A 53 -4.50 10.53 0.46
CA GLN A 53 -5.74 11.19 0.04
C GLN A 53 -6.40 10.47 -1.14
N THR A 54 -5.60 10.10 -2.14
CA THR A 54 -6.10 9.41 -3.33
C THR A 54 -6.63 8.03 -2.97
N LEU A 55 -5.86 7.24 -2.21
CA LEU A 55 -6.25 5.88 -1.86
C LEU A 55 -7.34 5.82 -0.80
N SER A 56 -7.50 6.85 0.03
CA SER A 56 -8.58 6.94 1.02
C SER A 56 -9.96 7.05 0.38
N HIS A 57 -10.04 7.36 -0.92
CA HIS A 57 -11.33 7.50 -1.59
C HIS A 57 -12.04 6.13 -1.73
N PRO A 58 -13.31 6.00 -1.26
CA PRO A 58 -14.02 4.72 -1.23
C PRO A 58 -14.19 4.03 -2.59
N SER A 59 -14.16 4.77 -3.71
CA SER A 59 -14.28 4.18 -5.06
C SER A 59 -13.09 3.31 -5.45
N LEU A 60 -11.92 3.56 -4.85
CA LEU A 60 -10.70 2.81 -5.11
C LEU A 60 -10.59 1.57 -4.22
N HIS A 61 -11.36 1.51 -3.14
CA HIS A 61 -11.42 0.38 -2.23
C HIS A 61 -12.17 -0.80 -2.89
N PRO A 62 -11.55 -2.00 -2.96
CA PRO A 62 -12.30 -3.18 -3.36
C PRO A 62 -13.47 -3.45 -2.40
N LYS A 63 -14.68 -3.64 -2.94
CA LYS A 63 -15.93 -3.91 -2.20
C LYS A 63 -15.88 -5.15 -1.28
N ASN A 64 -14.83 -5.97 -1.41
CA ASN A 64 -14.65 -7.21 -0.64
C ASN A 64 -13.74 -7.01 0.59
N LEU A 65 -13.50 -5.78 1.01
CA LEU A 65 -12.66 -5.44 2.17
C LEU A 65 -13.40 -5.51 3.52
N SER A 66 -14.72 -5.70 3.53
CA SER A 66 -15.48 -6.04 4.72
C SER A 66 -15.59 -7.57 4.83
N ILE A 67 -15.10 -8.14 5.93
CA ILE A 67 -15.26 -9.58 6.23
C ILE A 67 -16.65 -9.81 6.81
N ILE A 68 -16.99 -8.98 7.81
CA ILE A 68 -18.29 -8.94 8.45
C ILE A 68 -18.70 -7.46 8.46
N PRO A 69 -19.76 -7.09 7.74
CA PRO A 69 -20.22 -5.70 7.71
C PRO A 69 -20.47 -5.23 9.15
N ARG A 70 -19.95 -4.05 9.49
CA ARG A 70 -20.03 -3.42 10.83
C ARG A 70 -19.41 -4.19 12.01
N LYS A 71 -18.57 -5.21 11.78
CA LYS A 71 -17.84 -5.88 12.88
C LYS A 71 -16.35 -6.06 12.63
N LYS A 72 -15.97 -6.45 11.41
CA LYS A 72 -14.56 -6.70 11.05
C LYS A 72 -14.26 -6.23 9.65
N SER A 73 -13.34 -5.29 9.54
CA SER A 73 -12.79 -4.79 8.29
C SER A 73 -11.31 -5.16 8.18
N TRP A 74 -10.81 -5.11 6.95
CA TRP A 74 -9.39 -5.18 6.69
C TRP A 74 -8.74 -3.80 6.82
N LEU A 75 -7.64 -3.74 7.55
CA LEU A 75 -6.71 -2.61 7.59
C LEU A 75 -5.50 -2.96 6.71
N LEU A 76 -5.27 -2.16 5.66
CA LEU A 76 -4.15 -2.33 4.75
C LEU A 76 -3.11 -1.26 5.05
N ASN A 77 -1.92 -1.69 5.50
CA ASN A 77 -0.76 -0.83 5.65
C ASN A 77 0.11 -0.98 4.39
N LEU A 78 0.21 0.10 3.61
CA LEU A 78 1.02 0.19 2.40
C LEU A 78 2.30 0.96 2.71
N ASP A 79 3.45 0.31 2.55
CA ASP A 79 4.77 0.93 2.71
C ASP A 79 5.48 0.97 1.35
N LEU A 80 5.79 2.16 0.86
CA LEU A 80 6.52 2.37 -0.38
C LEU A 80 7.90 2.93 -0.08
N LEU A 81 8.93 2.37 -0.71
CA LEU A 81 10.31 2.83 -0.61
C LEU A 81 10.82 3.24 -1.99
N VAL A 82 11.18 4.52 -2.13
CA VAL A 82 11.80 5.08 -3.33
C VAL A 82 13.31 4.91 -3.21
N THR A 83 13.88 4.07 -4.08
CA THR A 83 15.31 3.71 -4.07
C THR A 83 16.09 4.37 -5.20
N ALA A 84 15.43 4.73 -6.28
CA ALA A 84 16.01 5.43 -7.42
C ALA A 84 14.92 6.31 -8.03
N ASP A 85 15.30 7.51 -8.43
CA ASP A 85 14.46 8.38 -9.24
C ASP A 85 14.84 8.22 -10.73
N ALA A 86 13.83 8.03 -11.56
CA ALA A 86 13.96 7.93 -13.01
C ALA A 86 12.89 8.79 -13.72
N GLY A 87 12.36 9.82 -13.04
CA GLY A 87 11.38 10.75 -13.59
C GLY A 87 10.05 10.72 -12.83
N ASN A 88 8.96 10.32 -13.48
CA ASN A 88 7.62 10.44 -12.88
C ASN A 88 7.38 9.42 -11.75
N ILE A 89 7.80 9.79 -10.54
CA ILE A 89 7.66 8.98 -9.35
C ILE A 89 6.20 8.76 -8.96
N TYR A 90 5.31 9.70 -9.25
CA TYR A 90 3.88 9.59 -8.92
C TYR A 90 3.24 8.40 -9.63
N ASP A 91 3.43 8.28 -10.94
CA ASP A 91 2.88 7.16 -11.71
C ASP A 91 3.43 5.83 -11.22
N ALA A 92 4.74 5.76 -10.95
CA ALA A 92 5.37 4.56 -10.43
C ALA A 92 4.80 4.15 -9.06
N LEU A 93 4.57 5.12 -8.17
CA LEU A 93 3.97 4.90 -6.85
C LEU A 93 2.51 4.44 -6.97
N PHE A 94 1.71 5.11 -7.79
CA PHE A 94 0.29 4.77 -7.98
C PHE A 94 0.12 3.39 -8.65
N MET A 95 0.93 3.06 -9.65
CA MET A 95 0.92 1.74 -10.26
C MET A 95 1.32 0.66 -9.25
N ALA A 96 2.38 0.89 -8.47
CA ALA A 96 2.83 -0.05 -7.44
C ALA A 96 1.74 -0.26 -6.39
N ALA A 97 1.18 0.82 -5.82
CA ALA A 97 0.13 0.76 -4.82
C ALA A 97 -1.14 0.05 -5.36
N ARG A 98 -1.57 0.40 -6.58
CA ARG A 98 -2.76 -0.21 -7.18
C ARG A 98 -2.56 -1.70 -7.46
N SER A 99 -1.38 -2.09 -7.93
CA SER A 99 -1.07 -3.50 -8.17
C SER A 99 -1.21 -4.32 -6.88
N LEU A 100 -0.68 -3.81 -5.77
CA LEU A 100 -0.70 -4.50 -4.48
C LEU A 100 -2.12 -4.63 -3.90
N VAL A 101 -2.91 -3.55 -3.94
CA VAL A 101 -4.33 -3.59 -3.54
C VAL A 101 -5.12 -4.60 -4.38
N GLY A 102 -4.82 -4.70 -5.68
CA GLY A 102 -5.43 -5.69 -6.57
C GLY A 102 -5.03 -7.14 -6.22
N TYR A 103 -3.75 -7.39 -5.95
CA TYR A 103 -3.23 -8.71 -5.59
C TYR A 103 -3.78 -9.23 -4.26
N GLN A 104 -4.03 -8.35 -3.29
CA GLN A 104 -4.48 -8.73 -1.94
C GLN A 104 -5.98 -9.07 -1.86
N SER A 105 -6.74 -8.93 -2.95
CA SER A 105 -8.19 -9.24 -2.98
C SER A 105 -8.47 -10.68 -2.48
N PRO A 106 -9.51 -10.89 -1.65
CA PRO A 106 -9.71 -12.14 -0.89
C PRO A 106 -9.85 -13.43 -1.73
N LYS A 107 -10.04 -13.33 -3.05
CA LYS A 107 -9.92 -14.47 -3.97
C LYS A 107 -8.53 -15.13 -3.89
N ASN A 108 -7.47 -14.34 -3.67
CA ASN A 108 -6.11 -14.83 -3.48
C ASN A 108 -5.81 -15.21 -2.01
N GLN A 109 -6.58 -14.66 -1.05
CA GLN A 109 -6.34 -14.87 0.39
C GLN A 109 -6.91 -16.17 0.94
N LYS A 110 -7.92 -16.78 0.30
CA LYS A 110 -8.35 -18.15 0.67
C LYS A 110 -7.20 -19.18 0.60
N ARG A 111 -6.06 -18.86 -0.02
CA ARG A 111 -4.82 -19.66 -0.03
C ARG A 111 -3.86 -19.38 1.14
N GLY A 112 -4.07 -18.33 1.92
CA GLY A 112 -3.11 -17.79 2.90
C GLY A 112 -3.56 -17.82 4.38
N ILE A 113 -4.77 -18.27 4.70
CA ILE A 113 -5.30 -18.26 6.08
C ILE A 113 -4.55 -19.26 7.01
N GLN A 114 -3.65 -20.09 6.47
CA GLN A 114 -2.72 -20.87 7.28
C GLN A 114 -1.29 -20.43 7.04
N LYS A 115 -0.86 -19.33 7.68
CA LYS A 115 0.42 -19.17 8.40
C LYS A 115 0.63 -17.71 8.81
N PRO A 116 1.26 -17.46 9.98
CA PRO A 116 1.47 -16.11 10.50
C PRO A 116 2.53 -15.36 9.68
N LYS A 117 2.40 -14.03 9.65
CA LYS A 117 3.41 -13.03 9.26
C LYS A 117 4.16 -13.34 7.96
N LYS A 118 3.57 -13.04 6.81
CA LYS A 118 4.32 -12.92 5.54
C LYS A 118 4.26 -11.50 5.03
N SER A 119 5.32 -10.75 5.27
CA SER A 119 5.62 -9.51 4.55
C SER A 119 5.83 -9.88 3.08
N PHE A 120 4.93 -9.47 2.19
CA PHE A 120 5.05 -9.75 0.76
C PHE A 120 5.80 -8.58 0.11
N VAL A 121 7.08 -8.82 -0.20
CA VAL A 121 7.88 -7.91 -1.03
C VAL A 121 7.62 -8.28 -2.49
N CYS A 122 6.98 -7.41 -3.26
CA CYS A 122 6.81 -7.63 -4.70
C CYS A 122 8.15 -7.30 -5.40
N PHE A 123 8.96 -8.33 -5.62
CA PHE A 123 10.15 -8.23 -6.48
C PHE A 123 9.71 -8.45 -7.93
N GLY A 124 9.79 -7.39 -8.74
CA GLY A 124 9.69 -7.52 -10.19
C GLY A 124 10.87 -8.33 -10.72
N ARG A 125 10.65 -9.60 -11.08
CA ARG A 125 11.52 -10.34 -11.99
C ARG A 125 10.67 -11.12 -12.99
N TYR A 126 10.76 -10.69 -14.24
CA TYR A 126 10.43 -11.49 -15.41
C TYR A 126 11.14 -12.85 -15.31
N GLY A 127 10.39 -13.96 -15.36
CA GLY A 127 10.92 -15.31 -15.23
C GLY A 127 9.96 -16.35 -15.80
N ARG A 128 10.17 -16.63 -17.09
CA ARG A 128 9.52 -17.60 -18.00
C ARG A 128 9.18 -18.96 -17.34
N TRP A 129 7.91 -19.39 -17.46
CA TRP A 129 7.44 -20.74 -17.12
C TRP A 129 7.66 -21.69 -18.32
N ARG A 130 8.33 -22.81 -18.10
CA ARG A 130 8.16 -24.06 -18.85
C ARG A 130 7.50 -25.06 -17.91
#